data_AF-A0A5P8E617-F1
#
_entry.id   AF-A0A5P8E617-F1
#
_cell.length_a   1.000
_cell.length_b   1.000
_cell.length_c   1.000
_cell.angle_alpha   90.00
_cell.angle_beta   90.00
_cell.angle_gamma   90.00
#
_symmetry.space_group_name_H-M   'P 1'
#
loop_
_entity.id
_entity.type
_entity.pdbx_description
1 polymer ?
#
loop_
_entity_poly.entity_id
_entity_poly.type
_entity_poly.pdbx_seq_one_letter_code
_entity_poly.pdbx_strand_id
1 'polypeptide(L)'
;MAFAVQAQNTVSVRIIPELSVLSKAGTTTLSIAYETDTATLPIAYQMDIILPEGIVPAGAENDARYAVSLDNTDGVYPVTFPGVNTPVHQITCSWQADKRVFRILCFSMSNVPFTRSTGKLLKIRLKPESDNLAQGSEAIIRNATFVMPDMKKCIAPETKITIQLSEEDS
;
A
#
# COMPACT_ATOMS: atom_id res chain seq x y z
N MET A 1 1.74 -17.75 -44.76
CA MET A 1 1.67 -16.51 -43.96
C MET A 1 1.69 -16.92 -42.50
N ALA A 2 2.77 -16.62 -41.78
CA ALA A 2 2.85 -16.90 -40.35
C ALA A 2 2.27 -15.70 -39.60
N PHE A 3 1.21 -15.91 -38.82
CA PHE A 3 0.71 -14.91 -37.89
C PHE A 3 1.69 -14.86 -36.72
N ALA A 4 2.44 -13.77 -36.63
CA ALA A 4 3.20 -13.46 -35.42
C ALA A 4 2.18 -13.18 -34.31
N VAL A 5 2.11 -14.07 -33.33
CA VAL A 5 1.46 -13.78 -32.04
C VAL A 5 2.31 -12.68 -31.41
N GLN A 6 1.83 -11.43 -31.48
CA GLN A 6 2.35 -10.37 -30.62
C GLN A 6 2.12 -10.84 -29.19
N ALA A 7 3.19 -11.25 -28.51
CA ALA A 7 3.18 -11.35 -27.06
C ALA A 7 2.69 -10.00 -26.56
N GLN A 8 1.49 -9.97 -25.98
CA GLN A 8 1.06 -8.82 -25.21
C GLN A 8 2.08 -8.69 -24.09
N ASN A 9 3.00 -7.72 -24.22
CA ASN A 9 3.85 -7.29 -23.11
C ASN A 9 2.89 -6.87 -21.99
N THR A 10 2.65 -7.82 -21.10
CA THR A 10 1.71 -7.67 -20.01
C THR A 10 2.45 -6.86 -18.97
N VAL A 11 2.30 -5.55 -19.05
CA VAL A 11 2.72 -4.58 -18.04
C VAL A 11 2.32 -5.13 -16.67
N SER A 12 3.31 -5.49 -15.85
CA SER A 12 3.08 -6.12 -14.57
C SER A 12 3.52 -5.20 -13.43
N VAL A 13 2.60 -4.93 -12.52
CA VAL A 13 2.90 -4.28 -11.24
C VAL A 13 2.63 -5.30 -10.14
N ARG A 14 3.58 -5.43 -9.21
CA ARG A 14 3.49 -6.30 -8.05
C ARG A 14 3.47 -5.48 -6.77
N ILE A 15 2.62 -5.86 -5.83
CA ILE A 15 2.61 -5.32 -4.46
C ILE A 15 3.39 -6.26 -3.56
N ILE A 16 4.32 -5.69 -2.78
CA ILE A 16 5.20 -6.40 -1.86
C ILE A 16 4.93 -5.86 -0.44
N PRO A 17 4.06 -6.51 0.33
CA PRO A 17 3.78 -6.12 1.71
C PRO A 17 4.85 -6.65 2.67
N GLU A 18 5.26 -5.82 3.61
CA GLU A 18 6.18 -6.14 4.70
C GLU A 18 5.50 -5.78 6.03
N LEU A 19 5.04 -6.78 6.75
CA LEU A 19 4.41 -6.60 8.05
C LEU A 19 5.41 -6.94 9.16
N SER A 20 5.66 -6.00 10.08
CA SER A 20 6.35 -6.33 11.33
C SER A 20 5.46 -7.16 12.25
N VAL A 21 6.03 -7.96 13.14
CA VAL A 21 5.27 -8.76 14.11
C VAL A 21 4.30 -7.87 14.89
N LEU A 22 3.06 -8.33 15.06
CA LEU A 22 2.03 -7.58 15.78
C LEU A 22 2.01 -7.98 17.25
N SER A 23 2.20 -7.02 18.14
CA SER A 23 2.04 -7.24 19.58
C SER A 23 0.59 -6.96 20.00
N LYS A 24 0.07 -7.75 20.95
CA LYS A 24 -1.32 -7.62 21.44
C LYS A 24 -1.61 -6.28 22.13
N ALA A 25 -0.57 -5.57 22.59
CA ALA A 25 -0.71 -4.30 23.31
C ALA A 25 -0.24 -3.08 22.48
N GLY A 26 0.22 -3.27 21.24
CA GLY A 26 0.99 -2.26 20.52
C GLY A 26 0.44 -1.84 19.16
N THR A 27 1.05 -0.79 18.61
CA THR A 27 0.89 -0.42 17.21
C THR A 27 2.01 -1.06 16.40
N THR A 28 1.66 -1.67 15.26
CA THR A 28 2.60 -2.25 14.30
C THR A 28 2.54 -1.51 12.99
N THR A 29 3.65 -1.54 12.24
CA THR A 29 3.72 -0.95 10.91
C THR A 29 3.64 -2.03 9.83
N LEU A 30 2.66 -1.90 8.92
CA LEU A 30 2.63 -2.55 7.62
C LEU A 30 3.27 -1.60 6.61
N SER A 31 4.40 -1.98 6.05
CA SER A 31 5.00 -1.28 4.91
C SER A 31 4.53 -1.93 3.61
N ILE A 32 4.20 -1.11 2.61
CA ILE A 32 3.82 -1.60 1.28
C ILE A 32 4.82 -1.06 0.28
N ALA A 33 5.51 -1.96 -0.40
CA ALA A 33 6.37 -1.66 -1.54
C ALA A 33 5.71 -2.12 -2.84
N TYR A 34 6.28 -1.67 -3.95
CA TYR A 34 5.88 -2.12 -5.27
C TYR A 34 7.09 -2.39 -6.15
N GLU A 35 6.85 -3.16 -7.20
CA GLU A 35 7.79 -3.44 -8.27
C GLU A 35 7.04 -3.42 -9.60
N THR A 36 7.63 -2.85 -10.65
CA THR A 36 7.06 -2.82 -11.99
C THR A 36 8.12 -3.05 -13.06
N ASP A 37 7.75 -3.74 -14.12
CA ASP A 37 8.56 -3.91 -15.34
C ASP A 37 8.29 -2.82 -16.40
N THR A 38 7.42 -1.86 -16.08
CA THR A 38 6.98 -0.84 -17.01
C THR A 38 8.04 0.21 -17.26
N ALA A 39 8.24 0.56 -18.54
CA ALA A 39 9.07 1.70 -18.92
C ALA A 39 8.47 3.04 -18.46
N THR A 40 7.13 3.12 -18.36
CA THR A 40 6.41 4.29 -17.86
C THR A 40 6.02 4.06 -16.41
N LEU A 41 6.40 4.98 -15.52
CA LEU A 41 6.15 4.86 -14.09
C LEU A 41 4.83 5.52 -13.66
N PRO A 42 4.16 5.01 -12.61
CA PRO A 42 2.86 5.51 -12.18
C PRO A 42 2.93 6.94 -11.62
N ILE A 43 1.82 7.68 -11.73
CA ILE A 43 1.57 9.00 -11.12
C ILE A 43 0.61 8.92 -9.93
N ALA A 44 -0.10 7.81 -9.80
CA ALA A 44 -1.12 7.60 -8.76
C ALA A 44 -1.33 6.10 -8.55
N TYR A 45 -1.82 5.75 -7.36
CA TYR A 45 -2.37 4.44 -7.09
C TYR A 45 -3.58 4.52 -6.18
N GLN A 46 -4.44 3.51 -6.28
CA GLN A 46 -5.45 3.20 -5.29
C GLN A 46 -5.30 1.74 -4.88
N MET A 47 -5.54 1.42 -3.61
CA MET A 47 -5.68 0.04 -3.16
C MET A 47 -6.67 -0.07 -2.01
N ASP A 48 -7.29 -1.24 -1.90
CA ASP A 48 -8.13 -1.62 -0.78
C ASP A 48 -7.40 -2.65 0.07
N ILE A 49 -7.31 -2.42 1.37
CA ILE A 49 -6.75 -3.37 2.33
C ILE A 49 -7.89 -3.86 3.20
N ILE A 50 -8.20 -5.15 3.08
CA ILE A 50 -9.15 -5.83 3.97
C ILE A 50 -8.35 -6.31 5.17
N LEU A 51 -8.70 -5.79 6.34
CA LEU A 51 -8.11 -6.22 7.60
C LEU A 51 -8.94 -7.35 8.20
N PRO A 52 -8.31 -8.34 8.86
CA PRO A 52 -9.05 -9.36 9.58
C PRO A 52 -9.73 -8.76 10.81
N GLU A 53 -10.63 -9.55 11.39
CA GLU A 53 -11.26 -9.22 12.66
C GLU A 53 -10.20 -9.04 13.76
N GLY A 54 -10.45 -8.10 14.67
CA GLY A 54 -9.53 -7.80 15.77
C GLY A 54 -8.37 -6.87 15.38
N ILE A 55 -8.29 -6.37 14.14
CA ILE A 55 -7.30 -5.37 13.72
C ILE A 55 -7.97 -4.16 13.08
N VAL A 56 -7.48 -2.98 13.43
CA VAL A 56 -7.92 -1.70 12.86
C VAL A 56 -6.72 -0.78 12.56
N PRO A 57 -6.88 0.22 11.67
CA PRO A 57 -5.89 1.28 11.53
C PRO A 57 -5.69 2.06 12.84
N ALA A 58 -4.45 2.39 13.18
CA ALA A 58 -4.14 3.19 14.36
C ALA A 58 -4.61 4.64 14.14
N GLY A 59 -5.81 4.95 14.66
CA GLY A 59 -6.52 6.21 14.43
C GLY A 59 -7.96 6.03 13.96
N ALA A 60 -8.43 4.79 13.78
CA ALA A 60 -9.82 4.50 13.36
C ALA A 60 -10.90 5.17 14.23
N GLU A 61 -10.61 5.42 15.51
CA GLU A 61 -11.49 6.07 16.49
C GLU A 61 -11.65 7.60 16.30
N ASN A 62 -10.68 8.26 15.65
CA ASN A 62 -10.65 9.71 15.52
C ASN A 62 -10.61 10.11 14.04
N ASP A 63 -9.54 9.69 13.36
CA ASP A 63 -9.32 9.93 11.95
C ASP A 63 -8.25 8.95 11.43
N ALA A 64 -8.69 8.00 10.61
CA ALA A 64 -7.82 6.98 10.04
C ALA A 64 -6.73 7.54 9.11
N ARG A 65 -6.80 8.82 8.71
CA ARG A 65 -5.75 9.50 7.93
C ARG A 65 -4.42 9.54 8.64
N TYR A 66 -4.40 9.56 9.97
CA TYR A 66 -3.16 9.50 10.74
C TYR A 66 -2.53 8.11 10.73
N ALA A 67 -3.28 7.07 10.35
CA ALA A 67 -2.74 5.72 10.29
C ALA A 67 -1.80 5.52 9.08
N VAL A 68 -1.84 6.39 8.06
CA VAL A 68 -1.09 6.20 6.81
C VAL A 68 -0.13 7.34 6.52
N SER A 69 1.04 7.03 6.01
CA SER A 69 1.99 8.02 5.48
C SER A 69 2.70 7.48 4.24
N LEU A 70 3.13 8.38 3.36
CA LEU A 70 4.02 8.03 2.26
C LEU A 70 5.37 7.60 2.81
N ASP A 71 5.92 6.54 2.25
CA ASP A 71 7.27 6.08 2.56
C ASP A 71 8.19 6.47 1.41
N ASN A 72 9.01 7.50 1.61
CA ASN A 72 9.97 7.94 0.61
C ASN A 72 11.41 7.55 0.94
N THR A 73 11.62 6.51 1.77
CA THR A 73 12.97 6.05 2.15
C THR A 73 13.80 5.59 0.96
N ASP A 74 13.17 4.97 -0.04
CA ASP A 74 13.83 4.53 -1.28
C ASP A 74 13.87 5.62 -2.36
N GLY A 75 13.30 6.81 -2.09
CA GLY A 75 13.25 7.92 -3.02
C GLY A 75 12.29 7.72 -4.20
N VAL A 76 11.26 6.86 -4.07
CA VAL A 76 10.23 6.57 -5.09
C VAL A 76 9.47 7.82 -5.52
N TYR A 77 9.20 8.71 -4.57
CA TYR A 77 8.46 9.93 -4.83
C TYR A 77 9.41 11.10 -5.11
N PRO A 78 9.18 11.86 -6.19
CA PRO A 78 9.93 13.07 -6.43
C PRO A 78 9.63 14.11 -5.34
N VAL A 79 10.66 14.88 -5.03
CA VAL A 79 10.62 16.00 -4.09
C VAL A 79 10.83 17.31 -4.83
N THR A 80 10.18 18.38 -4.39
CA THR A 80 10.18 19.67 -5.10
C THR A 80 11.54 20.36 -5.04
N PHE A 81 12.24 20.24 -3.91
CA PHE A 81 13.52 20.93 -3.68
C PHE A 81 14.51 20.01 -2.97
N PRO A 82 15.80 20.03 -3.34
CA PRO A 82 16.84 19.37 -2.56
C PRO A 82 16.82 19.84 -1.10
N GLY A 83 16.71 18.90 -0.16
CA GLY A 83 16.60 19.20 1.28
C GLY A 83 15.16 19.34 1.81
N VAL A 84 14.15 19.38 0.94
CA VAL A 84 12.74 19.30 1.33
C VAL A 84 12.25 17.88 1.07
N ASN A 85 12.08 17.10 2.14
CA ASN A 85 11.66 15.69 2.05
C ASN A 85 10.16 15.49 1.80
N THR A 86 9.41 16.56 1.50
CA THR A 86 7.97 16.46 1.22
C THR A 86 7.74 16.01 -0.22
N PRO A 87 7.14 14.83 -0.44
CA PRO A 87 6.78 14.38 -1.78
C PRO A 87 5.82 15.34 -2.48
N VAL A 88 5.91 15.43 -3.81
CA VAL A 88 4.87 16.10 -4.63
C VAL A 88 3.56 15.31 -4.72
N HIS A 89 3.56 14.10 -4.17
CA HIS A 89 2.40 13.22 -4.09
C HIS A 89 1.67 13.43 -2.76
N GLN A 90 0.35 13.31 -2.80
CA GLN A 90 -0.49 13.31 -1.61
C GLN A 90 -1.14 11.95 -1.43
N ILE A 91 -1.34 11.59 -0.17
CA ILE A 91 -2.04 10.38 0.24
C ILE A 91 -3.29 10.75 1.03
N THR A 92 -4.37 10.02 0.76
CA THR A 92 -5.61 10.07 1.52
C THR A 92 -6.13 8.66 1.70
N CYS A 93 -6.95 8.47 2.72
CA CYS A 93 -7.54 7.18 3.00
C CYS A 93 -8.91 7.31 3.65
N SER A 94 -9.64 6.19 3.67
CA SER A 94 -10.92 6.05 4.35
C SER A 94 -11.03 4.67 4.98
N TRP A 95 -11.51 4.61 6.21
CA TRP A 95 -11.81 3.36 6.92
C TRP A 95 -13.31 3.07 6.87
N GLN A 96 -13.67 1.90 6.34
CA GLN A 96 -15.03 1.37 6.29
C GLN A 96 -15.12 0.22 7.29
N ALA A 97 -15.51 0.54 8.53
CA ALA A 97 -15.50 -0.41 9.65
C ALA A 97 -16.42 -1.62 9.40
N ASP A 98 -17.58 -1.39 8.79
CA ASP A 98 -18.58 -2.40 8.45
C ASP A 98 -18.03 -3.50 7.52
N LYS A 99 -17.17 -3.11 6.58
CA LYS A 99 -16.58 -4.00 5.56
C LYS A 99 -15.14 -4.39 5.90
N ARG A 100 -14.58 -3.85 6.98
CA ARG A 100 -13.16 -3.95 7.34
C ARG A 100 -12.21 -3.49 6.22
N VAL A 101 -12.65 -2.53 5.39
CA VAL A 101 -11.88 -2.06 4.24
C VAL A 101 -11.20 -0.74 4.57
N PHE A 102 -9.87 -0.73 4.48
CA PHE A 102 -9.06 0.48 4.50
C PHE A 102 -8.66 0.84 3.07
N ARG A 103 -9.36 1.83 2.50
CA ARG A 103 -9.11 2.31 1.14
C ARG A 103 -8.09 3.43 1.16
N ILE A 104 -7.05 3.28 0.35
CA ILE A 104 -5.95 4.24 0.23
C ILE A 104 -5.90 4.74 -1.20
N LEU A 105 -5.68 6.05 -1.35
CA LEU A 105 -5.45 6.72 -2.62
C LEU A 105 -4.21 7.61 -2.49
N CYS A 106 -3.30 7.49 -3.44
CA CYS A 106 -2.16 8.37 -3.61
C CYS A 106 -2.17 8.95 -5.01
N PHE A 107 -1.86 10.23 -5.16
CA PHE A 107 -1.83 10.90 -6.45
C PHE A 107 -0.81 12.04 -6.47
N SER A 108 -0.21 12.24 -7.63
CA SER A 108 0.68 13.37 -7.90
C SER A 108 -0.10 14.66 -8.03
N MET A 109 0.30 15.71 -7.30
CA MET A 109 -0.32 17.04 -7.41
C MET A 109 0.05 17.78 -8.70
N SER A 110 1.09 17.32 -9.40
CA SER A 110 1.67 17.99 -10.56
C SER A 110 1.86 17.04 -11.76
N ASN A 111 1.14 15.91 -11.78
CA ASN A 111 1.26 14.87 -12.81
C ASN A 111 2.70 14.34 -13.02
N VAL A 112 3.52 14.40 -11.97
CA VAL A 112 4.90 13.89 -11.96
C VAL A 112 4.87 12.41 -11.58
N PRO A 113 5.47 11.50 -12.38
CA PRO A 113 5.50 10.07 -12.07
C PRO A 113 6.46 9.75 -10.92
N PHE A 114 6.39 8.52 -10.43
CA PHE A 114 7.42 7.94 -9.56
C PHE A 114 8.78 7.95 -10.27
N THR A 115 9.84 7.95 -9.47
CA THR A 115 11.23 8.08 -9.95
C THR A 115 11.92 6.72 -10.18
N ARG A 116 11.37 5.64 -9.59
CA ARG A 116 11.95 4.30 -9.59
C ARG A 116 10.90 3.26 -9.89
N SER A 117 11.28 2.18 -10.56
CA SER A 117 10.42 1.03 -10.85
C SER A 117 10.21 0.09 -9.66
N THR A 118 10.94 0.29 -8.56
CA THR A 118 10.79 -0.48 -7.32
C THR A 118 11.02 0.42 -6.11
N GLY A 119 10.32 0.12 -5.01
CA GLY A 119 10.56 0.72 -3.71
C GLY A 119 9.32 0.83 -2.85
N LYS A 120 9.49 1.34 -1.63
CA LYS A 120 8.41 1.54 -0.67
C LYS A 120 7.47 2.64 -1.13
N LEU A 121 6.17 2.38 -1.00
CA LEU A 121 5.09 3.32 -1.30
C LEU A 121 4.61 4.01 -0.03
N LEU A 122 4.27 3.23 0.99
CA LEU A 122 3.58 3.76 2.16
C LEU A 122 3.81 2.89 3.41
N LYS A 123 3.56 3.50 4.56
CA LYS A 123 3.49 2.83 5.87
C LYS A 123 2.08 2.99 6.43
N ILE A 124 1.55 1.92 6.99
CA ILE A 124 0.28 1.90 7.71
C ILE A 124 0.54 1.45 9.13
N ARG A 125 0.09 2.25 10.08
CA ARG A 125 0.03 1.89 11.48
C ARG A 125 -1.26 1.12 11.74
N LEU A 126 -1.13 -0.10 12.25
CA LEU A 126 -2.22 -0.99 12.62
C LEU A 126 -2.16 -1.23 14.12
N LYS A 127 -3.32 -1.42 14.75
CA LYS A 127 -3.42 -1.78 16.16
C LYS A 127 -4.47 -2.88 16.36
N PRO A 128 -4.33 -3.71 17.40
CA PRO A 128 -5.38 -4.62 17.79
C PRO A 128 -6.62 -3.81 18.25
N GLU A 129 -7.79 -4.28 17.85
CA GLU A 129 -9.09 -3.76 18.30
C GLU A 129 -9.60 -4.51 19.53
N SER A 130 -9.19 -5.77 19.69
CA SER A 130 -9.52 -6.61 20.84
C SER A 130 -8.43 -7.66 21.07
N ASP A 131 -8.42 -8.24 22.27
CA ASP A 131 -7.47 -9.30 22.65
C ASP A 131 -7.71 -10.64 21.91
N ASN A 132 -8.82 -10.75 21.17
CA ASN A 132 -9.26 -11.95 20.46
C ASN A 132 -8.61 -12.13 19.08
N LEU A 133 -7.50 -11.46 18.82
CA LEU A 133 -6.81 -11.62 17.56
C LEU A 133 -6.25 -13.05 17.41
N ALA A 134 -6.74 -13.76 16.40
CA ALA A 134 -6.29 -15.12 16.10
C ALA A 134 -4.92 -15.11 15.38
N GLN A 135 -4.02 -15.98 15.83
CA GLN A 135 -2.75 -16.23 15.13
C GLN A 135 -3.01 -16.64 13.68
N GLY A 136 -2.25 -16.11 12.73
CA GLY A 136 -2.35 -16.49 11.33
C GLY A 136 -3.54 -15.87 10.59
N SER A 137 -4.21 -14.86 11.18
CA SER A 137 -5.24 -14.09 10.49
C SER A 137 -4.73 -13.52 9.16
N GLU A 138 -5.57 -13.54 8.12
CA GLU A 138 -5.20 -13.04 6.78
C GLU A 138 -5.72 -11.61 6.56
N ALA A 139 -4.82 -10.70 6.19
CA ALA A 139 -5.18 -9.44 5.53
C ALA A 139 -5.02 -9.59 4.01
N ILE A 140 -5.81 -8.83 3.25
CA ILE A 140 -5.83 -8.91 1.78
C ILE A 140 -5.67 -7.52 1.18
N ILE A 141 -4.69 -7.33 0.31
CA ILE A 141 -4.57 -6.15 -0.56
C ILE A 141 -5.20 -6.50 -1.91
N ARG A 142 -6.22 -5.76 -2.31
CA ARG A 142 -6.90 -5.94 -3.60
C ARG A 142 -7.24 -4.61 -4.25
N ASN A 143 -7.78 -4.67 -5.47
CA ASN A 143 -8.12 -3.50 -6.28
C ASN A 143 -6.95 -2.52 -6.43
N ALA A 144 -5.72 -3.02 -6.34
CA ALA A 144 -4.50 -2.23 -6.45
C ALA A 144 -4.33 -1.76 -7.90
N THR A 145 -4.70 -0.51 -8.15
CA THR A 145 -4.70 0.10 -9.47
C THR A 145 -3.67 1.22 -9.52
N PHE A 146 -2.72 1.12 -10.44
CA PHE A 146 -1.72 2.14 -10.73
C PHE A 146 -2.11 2.89 -12.00
N VAL A 147 -2.05 4.20 -11.96
CA VAL A 147 -2.36 5.08 -13.10
C VAL A 147 -1.07 5.67 -13.63
N MET A 148 -0.86 5.55 -14.94
CA MET A 148 0.29 6.12 -15.65
C MET A 148 -0.01 7.54 -16.15
N PRO A 149 1.01 8.35 -16.52
CA PRO A 149 0.81 9.69 -17.09
C PRO A 149 -0.10 9.74 -18.33
N ASP A 150 -0.15 8.66 -19.12
CA ASP A 150 -1.02 8.52 -20.29
C ASP A 150 -2.43 8.00 -19.95
N MET A 151 -2.78 7.99 -18.66
CA MET A 151 -4.04 7.50 -18.11
C MET A 151 -4.28 5.99 -18.27
N LYS A 152 -3.31 5.24 -18.80
CA LYS A 152 -3.39 3.77 -18.75
C LYS A 152 -3.33 3.30 -17.31
N LYS A 153 -4.02 2.19 -17.07
CA LYS A 153 -4.10 1.56 -15.76
C LYS A 153 -3.39 0.23 -15.79
N CYS A 154 -2.59 -0.04 -14.77
CA CYS A 154 -2.12 -1.38 -14.45
C CYS A 154 -2.81 -1.83 -13.16
N ILE A 155 -3.36 -3.04 -13.16
CA ILE A 155 -3.99 -3.64 -12.00
C ILE A 155 -3.04 -4.70 -11.48
N ALA A 156 -2.55 -4.50 -10.26
CA ALA A 156 -1.74 -5.50 -9.57
C ALA A 156 -2.65 -6.65 -9.09
N PRO A 157 -2.14 -7.89 -9.09
CA PRO A 157 -2.88 -9.03 -8.57
C PRO A 157 -3.18 -8.84 -7.08
N GLU A 158 -4.18 -9.57 -6.59
CA GLU A 158 -4.48 -9.64 -5.17
C GLU A 158 -3.28 -10.24 -4.41
N THR A 159 -2.94 -9.63 -3.28
CA THR A 159 -1.86 -10.07 -2.41
C THR A 159 -2.39 -10.34 -1.01
N LYS A 160 -2.12 -11.53 -0.49
CA LYS A 160 -2.45 -11.93 0.89
C LYS A 160 -1.28 -11.66 1.83
N ILE A 161 -1.60 -11.32 3.07
CA ILE A 161 -0.64 -11.07 4.15
C ILE A 161 -1.08 -11.90 5.35
N THR A 162 -0.22 -12.78 5.83
CA THR A 162 -0.44 -13.51 7.07
C THR A 162 0.06 -12.69 8.25
N ILE A 163 -0.78 -12.51 9.25
CA ILE A 163 -0.46 -11.75 10.45
C ILE A 163 0.09 -12.69 11.51
N GLN A 164 1.31 -12.40 11.94
CA GLN A 164 2.00 -13.12 13.00
C GLN A 164 1.96 -12.29 14.28
N LEU A 165 1.54 -12.89 15.38
CA LEU A 165 1.57 -12.27 16.70
C LEU A 165 2.89 -12.59 17.40
N SER A 166 3.37 -11.66 18.22
CA SER A 166 4.47 -11.94 19.15
C SER A 166 3.93 -12.76 20.33
N GLU A 167 4.63 -13.83 20.68
CA GLU A 167 4.44 -14.55 21.95
C GLU A 167 5.19 -13.82 23.07
N GLU A 168 4.70 -12.67 23.52
CA GLU A 168 5.20 -11.89 24.69
C GLU A 168 4.13 -10.78 24.93
N ASP A 169 3.47 -10.57 26.07
CA ASP A 169 3.71 -10.95 27.47
C ASP A 169 2.40 -11.45 28.13
N SER A 170 2.46 -12.58 28.83
CA SER A 170 1.45 -13.06 29.80
C SER A 170 1.86 -12.71 31.22
#